data_AF-A0A1M5HR70-F1
#
_entry.id   AF-A0A1M5HR70-F1
#
_cell.length_a   1.000
_cell.length_b   1.000
_cell.length_c   1.000
_cell.angle_alpha   90.00
_cell.angle_beta   90.00
_cell.angle_gamma   90.00
#
_symmetry.space_group_name_H-M   'P 1'
#
loop_
_entity.id
_entity.type
_entity.pdbx_description
1 polymer ?
#
loop_
_entity_poly.entity_id
_entity_poly.type
_entity_poly.pdbx_seq_one_letter_code
_entity_poly.pdbx_strand_id
1 'polypeptide(L)' 'YSDSDKDGMSNEWETANGLNPNDSSDGNKDRDDDGYTNLEEFLHALTIK' A
#
# COMPACT_ATOMS: atom_id res chain seq x y z
N TYR A 1 6.36 12.38 -2.98
CA TYR A 1 5.12 11.64 -2.65
C TYR A 1 4.24 11.67 -3.89
N SER A 2 4.20 10.55 -4.61
CA SER A 2 3.31 10.31 -5.74
C SER A 2 2.38 9.19 -5.30
N ASP A 3 1.08 9.43 -5.39
CA ASP A 3 -0.02 8.56 -4.99
C ASP A 3 -1.07 8.72 -6.10
N SER A 4 -1.02 7.81 -7.05
CA SER A 4 -1.67 7.94 -8.36
C SER A 4 -3.15 7.60 -8.31
N ASP A 5 -3.54 6.63 -7.49
CA ASP A 5 -4.91 6.18 -7.28
C ASP A 5 -5.56 6.70 -6.00
N LYS A 6 -4.80 7.43 -5.18
CA LYS A 6 -5.26 8.19 -4.00
C LYS A 6 -5.81 7.30 -2.90
N ASP A 7 -5.23 6.12 -2.73
CA ASP A 7 -5.58 5.20 -1.66
C ASP A 7 -4.80 5.45 -0.36
N GLY A 8 -3.85 6.39 -0.40
CA GLY A 8 -3.05 6.79 0.74
C GLY A 8 -1.71 6.05 0.85
N MET A 9 -1.35 5.21 -0.12
CA MET A 9 -0.02 4.64 -0.29
C MET A 9 0.79 5.41 -1.33
N SER A 10 2.12 5.29 -1.30
CA SER A 10 2.95 5.88 -2.35
C SER A 10 3.21 4.89 -3.47
N ASN A 11 3.20 5.38 -4.72
CA ASN A 11 3.49 4.57 -5.91
C ASN A 11 4.80 3.77 -5.79
N GLU A 12 5.80 4.36 -5.12
CA GLU A 12 7.11 3.76 -4.87
C GLU A 12 6.99 2.55 -3.92
N TRP A 13 6.20 2.66 -2.86
CA TRP A 13 5.97 1.57 -1.92
C TRP A 13 5.10 0.49 -2.55
N GLU A 14 4.05 0.87 -3.26
CA GLU A 14 3.17 -0.05 -3.98
C GLU A 14 3.96 -0.90 -4.98
N THR A 15 4.77 -0.26 -5.83
CA THR A 15 5.63 -0.96 -6.80
C THR A 15 6.64 -1.86 -6.11
N ALA A 16 7.24 -1.43 -5.00
CA ALA A 16 8.21 -2.22 -4.24
C ALA A 16 7.57 -3.47 -3.58
N ASN A 17 6.28 -3.40 -3.26
CA ASN A 17 5.53 -4.49 -2.64
C ASN A 17 4.68 -5.29 -3.65
N GLY A 18 4.77 -4.98 -4.95
CA GLY A 18 4.04 -5.71 -6.00
C GLY A 18 2.55 -5.37 -6.11
N LEU A 19 2.15 -4.19 -5.63
CA LEU A 19 0.84 -3.58 -5.82
C LEU A 19 0.78 -2.78 -7.12
N ASN A 20 -0.43 -2.40 -7.51
CA ASN A 20 -0.68 -1.60 -8.69
C ASN A 20 -0.99 -0.15 -8.28
N PRO A 21 -0.08 0.81 -8.52
CA PRO A 21 -0.25 2.21 -8.15
C PRO A 21 -1.34 2.96 -8.92
N ASN A 22 -2.19 2.26 -9.67
CA ASN A 22 -3.32 2.83 -10.38
C ASN A 22 -4.63 2.10 -10.04
N ASP A 23 -4.64 1.25 -9.00
CA ASP A 23 -5.79 0.47 -8.56
C ASP A 23 -6.00 0.60 -7.06
N SER A 24 -6.68 1.68 -6.66
CA SER A 24 -7.03 1.97 -5.26
C SER A 24 -7.80 0.86 -4.52
N SER A 25 -8.29 -0.16 -5.24
CA SER A 25 -8.93 -1.32 -4.62
C SER A 25 -7.95 -2.26 -3.94
N ASP A 26 -6.66 -2.23 -4.31
CA ASP A 26 -5.65 -3.10 -3.72
C ASP A 26 -5.14 -2.61 -2.36
N GLY A 27 -5.22 -1.32 -2.04
CA GLY A 27 -4.94 -0.81 -0.69
C GLY A 27 -5.75 -1.47 0.42
N ASN A 28 -6.99 -1.90 0.13
CA ASN A 28 -7.85 -2.62 1.07
C ASN A 28 -7.71 -4.15 1.01
N LYS A 29 -6.86 -4.68 0.13
CA LYS A 29 -6.59 -6.13 0.06
C LYS A 29 -5.55 -6.51 1.11
N ASP A 30 -5.66 -7.73 1.56
CA ASP A 30 -4.65 -8.44 2.32
C ASP A 30 -3.89 -9.33 1.33
N ARG A 31 -2.67 -8.93 0.97
CA ARG A 31 -1.91 -9.58 -0.11
C ARG A 31 -1.20 -10.85 0.39
N ASP A 32 -0.84 -10.89 1.66
CA ASP A 32 -0.06 -11.95 2.29
C ASP A 32 -0.85 -12.80 3.31
N ASP A 33 -2.15 -12.54 3.45
CA ASP A 33 -3.13 -13.29 4.24
C ASP A 33 -2.76 -13.32 5.74
N ASP A 34 -2.19 -12.21 6.23
CA ASP A 34 -1.74 -12.05 7.61
C ASP A 34 -2.75 -11.30 8.50
N GLY A 35 -3.82 -10.79 7.89
CA GLY A 35 -4.91 -10.06 8.53
C GLY A 35 -4.79 -8.54 8.45
N TYR A 36 -3.74 -7.99 7.82
CA TYR A 36 -3.57 -6.56 7.61
C TYR A 36 -3.82 -6.16 6.16
N THR A 37 -4.42 -4.99 5.98
CA THR A 37 -4.55 -4.38 4.66
C THR A 37 -3.21 -3.80 4.20
N ASN A 38 -3.00 -3.74 2.88
CA ASN A 38 -1.82 -3.09 2.30
C ASN A 38 -1.64 -1.64 2.80
N LEU A 39 -2.74 -0.92 3.05
CA LEU A 39 -2.68 0.42 3.65
C LEU A 39 -2.16 0.41 5.09
N GLU A 40 -2.59 -0.53 5.92
CA GLU A 40 -2.10 -0.68 7.29
C GLU A 40 -0.61 -1.03 7.31
N GLU A 41 -0.19 -1.94 6.43
CA GLU A 41 1.21 -2.28 6.19
C GLU A 41 2.05 -1.04 5.80
N PHE A 42 1.53 -0.22 4.88
CA PHE A 42 2.18 1.03 4.48
C PHE A 42 2.33 2.00 5.66
N LEU A 43 1.27 2.22 6.42
CA LEU A 43 1.30 3.09 7.60
C LEU A 43 2.28 2.57 8.66
N HIS A 44 2.31 1.26 8.90
CA HIS A 44 3.25 0.63 9.81
C HIS A 44 4.71 0.84 9.35
N ALA A 45 4.99 0.64 8.06
CA ALA A 45 6.31 0.87 7.47
C ALA A 45 6.81 2.33 7.59
N LEU A 46 5.90 3.31 7.62
CA LEU A 46 6.23 4.72 7.86
C LEU A 46 6.56 5.02 9.33
N THR A 47 5.99 4.27 10.28
CA THR A 47 6.19 4.50 11.73
C THR A 47 7.45 3.86 12.30
N ILE A 48 7.99 2.84 11.65
CA ILE A 48 9.24 2.18 12.04
C ILE A 48 10.49 2.93 11.51
N LYS A 49 10.29 3.98 10.71
CA LYS A 49 11.35 4.79 10.11
C LYS A 49 11.91 5.88 11.03
#